data_AF-A0A4Y5F7F1-F1
#
_entry.id   AF-A0A4Y5F7F1-F1
#
_cell.length_a   1.000
_cell.length_b   1.000
_cell.length_c   1.000
_cell.angle_alpha   90.00
_cell.angle_beta   90.00
_cell.angle_gamma   90.00
#
_symmetry.space_group_name_H-M   'P 1'
#
loop_
_entity.id
_entity.type
_entity.pdbx_description
1 polymer ?
#
loop_
_entity_poly.entity_id
_entity_poly.type
_entity_poly.pdbx_seq_one_letter_code
_entity_poly.pdbx_strand_id
1 'polypeptide(L)'
;AVFLALMQPGDSFMGLSLNSGGHLTHGSPVNMSGKWFKSIPYNVREADGLLDMDEVKSLAFAHKPKLIIVGGTAYSRFWDWAHFRSIADSVGAYLMADISHVSGLVVGGQHPSPIPHCHIVTTTTHKSLRGPRGGLVMTNHAGLAQKINSAVFPGLQGGPFMHSIAAKAVAFGEALSPGFKDYAKQITLNSQALAKKMQVLGFDIVSGGTDNHLMLVDLRTKKMTGKNAESILGRVSITCNKNSVPFDP
;
A
#
# COMPACT_ATOMS: atom_id res chain seq x y z
N ALA A 1 4.20 14.42 -5.50
CA ALA A 1 5.48 14.90 -4.91
C ALA A 1 6.65 14.00 -5.32
N VAL A 2 6.70 12.73 -4.88
CA VAL A 2 7.84 11.83 -5.19
C VAL A 2 8.09 11.66 -6.70
N PHE A 3 7.03 11.40 -7.48
CA PHE A 3 7.13 11.35 -8.95
C PHE A 3 7.76 12.63 -9.52
N LEU A 4 7.23 13.81 -9.19
CA LEU A 4 7.79 15.08 -9.66
C LEU A 4 9.24 15.31 -9.21
N ALA A 5 9.60 14.86 -8.01
CA ALA A 5 10.95 15.03 -7.47
C ALA A 5 12.01 14.18 -8.17
N LEU A 6 11.61 13.00 -8.70
CA LEU A 6 12.55 11.99 -9.20
C LEU A 6 12.42 11.70 -10.69
N MET A 7 11.27 11.95 -11.29
CA MET A 7 10.90 11.45 -12.61
C MET A 7 10.48 12.58 -13.55
N GLN A 8 10.73 12.36 -14.83
CA GLN A 8 10.23 13.16 -15.95
C GLN A 8 9.12 12.39 -16.68
N PRO A 9 8.15 13.05 -17.35
CA PRO A 9 7.18 12.36 -18.19
C PRO A 9 7.86 11.41 -19.18
N GLY A 10 7.33 10.21 -19.33
CA GLY A 10 7.92 9.12 -20.11
C GLY A 10 8.87 8.21 -19.34
N ASP A 11 9.42 8.63 -18.19
CA ASP A 11 10.20 7.75 -17.32
C ASP A 11 9.37 6.54 -16.87
N SER A 12 10.03 5.39 -16.68
CA SER A 12 9.39 4.16 -16.25
C SER A 12 9.44 3.96 -14.73
N PHE A 13 8.41 3.32 -14.19
CA PHE A 13 8.38 2.86 -12.80
C PHE A 13 7.59 1.56 -12.67
N MET A 14 7.82 0.86 -11.56
CA MET A 14 7.11 -0.36 -11.21
C MET A 14 6.19 -0.16 -10.00
N GLY A 15 5.06 -0.86 -9.99
CA GLY A 15 4.10 -0.88 -8.88
C GLY A 15 3.22 -2.12 -8.95
N LEU A 16 2.61 -2.51 -7.82
CA LEU A 16 1.67 -3.63 -7.80
C LEU A 16 0.46 -3.29 -8.68
N SER A 17 0.05 -4.22 -9.53
CA SER A 17 -1.12 -4.04 -10.39
C SER A 17 -2.40 -3.83 -9.56
N LEU A 18 -3.34 -3.04 -10.09
CA LEU A 18 -4.64 -2.83 -9.42
C LEU A 18 -5.38 -4.15 -9.17
N ASN A 19 -5.33 -5.06 -10.14
CA ASN A 19 -5.98 -6.37 -10.05
C ASN A 19 -5.33 -7.27 -8.99
N SER A 20 -4.05 -7.07 -8.71
CA SER A 20 -3.33 -7.77 -7.64
C SER A 20 -3.35 -7.03 -6.29
N GLY A 21 -4.13 -5.95 -6.16
CA GLY A 21 -4.32 -5.20 -4.91
C GLY A 21 -3.47 -3.95 -4.76
N GLY A 22 -2.87 -3.45 -5.85
CA GLY A 22 -2.21 -2.15 -5.92
C GLY A 22 -3.17 -0.97 -5.77
N HIS A 23 -2.62 0.25 -5.77
CA HIS A 23 -3.39 1.49 -5.66
C HIS A 23 -3.41 2.28 -6.97
N LEU A 24 -4.43 3.13 -7.16
CA LEU A 24 -4.59 3.96 -8.36
C LEU A 24 -3.34 4.81 -8.67
N THR A 25 -2.67 5.30 -7.64
CA THR A 25 -1.47 6.14 -7.76
C THR A 25 -0.20 5.35 -8.10
N HIS A 26 -0.30 4.03 -8.24
CA HIS A 26 0.82 3.14 -8.59
C HIS A 26 0.81 2.77 -10.08
N GLY A 27 0.16 3.57 -10.92
CA GLY A 27 0.21 3.44 -12.38
C GLY A 27 -1.09 3.16 -13.09
N SER A 28 -2.23 3.37 -12.43
CA SER A 28 -3.52 3.32 -13.13
C SER A 28 -3.56 4.33 -14.28
N PRO A 29 -4.05 3.97 -15.48
CA PRO A 29 -4.11 4.87 -16.64
C PRO A 29 -5.06 6.06 -16.42
N VAL A 30 -5.96 6.00 -15.44
CA VAL A 30 -6.83 7.13 -15.09
C VAL A 30 -6.15 8.13 -14.14
N ASN A 31 -5.07 7.73 -13.47
CA ASN A 31 -4.30 8.56 -12.55
C ASN A 31 -3.14 9.27 -13.27
N MET A 32 -2.71 10.42 -12.75
CA MET A 32 -1.51 11.14 -13.25
C MET A 32 -0.30 10.21 -13.40
N SER A 33 -0.08 9.30 -12.45
CA SER A 33 1.01 8.33 -12.49
C SER A 33 1.00 7.45 -13.75
N GLY A 34 -0.15 6.95 -14.18
CA GLY A 34 -0.27 6.15 -15.41
C GLY A 34 -0.45 6.99 -16.69
N LYS A 35 -0.88 8.25 -16.57
CA LYS A 35 -1.00 9.16 -17.72
C LYS A 35 0.34 9.71 -18.19
N TRP A 36 1.24 10.02 -17.26
CA TRP A 36 2.48 10.75 -17.56
C TRP A 36 3.73 9.88 -17.57
N PHE A 37 3.71 8.74 -16.88
CA PHE A 37 4.86 7.86 -16.74
C PHE A 37 4.54 6.47 -17.27
N LYS A 38 5.58 5.72 -17.67
CA LYS A 38 5.43 4.34 -18.14
C LYS A 38 5.35 3.40 -16.93
N SER A 39 4.14 3.07 -16.51
CA SER A 39 3.92 2.07 -15.46
C SER A 39 4.19 0.66 -15.99
N ILE A 40 4.96 -0.11 -15.24
CA ILE A 40 5.23 -1.53 -15.45
C ILE A 40 4.66 -2.29 -14.24
N PRO A 41 3.46 -2.87 -14.37
CA PRO A 41 2.84 -3.58 -13.26
C PRO A 41 3.59 -4.89 -12.96
N TYR A 42 3.81 -5.19 -11.68
CA TYR A 42 4.10 -6.54 -11.20
C TYR A 42 2.88 -7.11 -10.47
N ASN A 43 2.82 -8.43 -10.33
CA ASN A 43 1.63 -9.15 -9.91
C ASN A 43 1.92 -10.15 -8.78
N VAL A 44 0.87 -10.89 -8.43
CA VAL A 44 0.91 -12.04 -7.54
C VAL A 44 0.84 -13.33 -8.37
N ARG A 45 1.34 -14.44 -7.83
CA ARG A 45 1.22 -15.76 -8.46
C ARG A 45 -0.20 -16.30 -8.37
N GLU A 46 -0.65 -17.01 -9.40
CA GLU A 46 -1.97 -17.65 -9.41
C GLU A 46 -2.09 -18.78 -8.38
N ALA A 47 -1.00 -19.51 -8.14
CA ALA A 47 -1.00 -20.69 -7.27
C ALA A 47 -1.29 -20.36 -5.80
N ASP A 48 -0.85 -19.20 -5.30
CA ASP A 48 -0.92 -18.86 -3.89
C ASP A 48 -1.36 -17.42 -3.60
N GLY A 49 -1.54 -16.56 -4.60
CA GLY A 49 -1.93 -15.15 -4.40
C GLY A 49 -0.88 -14.30 -3.69
N LEU A 50 0.37 -14.77 -3.60
CA LEU A 50 1.49 -14.02 -3.03
C LEU A 50 2.29 -13.32 -4.14
N LEU A 51 2.99 -12.24 -3.80
CA LEU A 51 3.82 -11.50 -4.75
C LEU A 51 4.80 -12.41 -5.49
N ASP A 52 4.83 -12.29 -6.82
CA ASP A 52 5.79 -12.99 -7.67
C ASP A 52 7.13 -12.25 -7.70
N MET A 53 8.03 -12.59 -6.78
CA MET A 53 9.33 -11.92 -6.69
C MET A 53 10.24 -12.22 -7.87
N ASP A 54 10.05 -13.35 -8.57
CA ASP A 54 10.80 -13.67 -9.78
C ASP A 54 10.32 -12.80 -10.95
N GLU A 55 8.99 -12.59 -11.07
CA GLU A 55 8.42 -11.62 -12.01
C GLU A 55 8.92 -10.20 -11.72
N VAL A 56 8.86 -9.76 -10.45
CA VAL A 56 9.37 -8.43 -10.03
C VAL A 56 10.83 -8.25 -10.46
N LYS A 57 11.68 -9.25 -10.19
CA LYS A 57 13.10 -9.22 -10.57
C LYS A 57 13.26 -9.15 -12.09
N SER A 58 12.58 -10.02 -12.83
CA SER A 58 12.63 -10.08 -14.29
C SER A 58 12.24 -8.75 -14.93
N LEU A 59 11.11 -8.18 -14.50
CA LEU A 59 10.61 -6.87 -14.97
C LEU A 59 11.59 -5.74 -14.66
N ALA A 60 12.17 -5.72 -13.46
CA ALA A 60 13.15 -4.71 -13.07
C ALA A 60 14.38 -4.74 -13.99
N PHE A 61 14.92 -5.93 -14.28
CA PHE A 61 16.06 -6.07 -15.20
C PHE A 61 15.71 -5.70 -16.65
N ALA A 62 14.55 -6.12 -17.13
CA ALA A 62 14.11 -5.86 -18.50
C ALA A 62 13.85 -4.37 -18.76
N HIS A 63 13.28 -3.67 -17.78
CA HIS A 63 12.79 -2.31 -17.98
C HIS A 63 13.61 -1.21 -17.31
N LYS A 64 14.51 -1.56 -16.38
CA LYS A 64 15.38 -0.64 -15.62
C LYS A 64 14.59 0.58 -15.12
N PRO A 65 13.53 0.37 -14.32
CA PRO A 65 12.66 1.45 -13.88
C PRO A 65 13.45 2.48 -13.05
N LYS A 66 13.02 3.74 -13.09
CA LYS A 66 13.60 4.77 -12.23
C LYS A 66 13.17 4.64 -10.77
N LEU A 67 11.99 4.05 -10.57
CA LEU A 67 11.34 3.90 -9.27
C LEU A 67 10.63 2.55 -9.19
N ILE A 68 10.79 1.85 -8.08
CA ILE A 68 9.97 0.69 -7.70
C ILE A 68 9.13 1.09 -6.49
N ILE A 69 7.81 0.96 -6.60
CA ILE A 69 6.86 1.23 -5.53
C ILE A 69 6.44 -0.09 -4.91
N VAL A 70 6.50 -0.16 -3.57
CA VAL A 70 6.10 -1.33 -2.77
C VAL A 70 5.05 -0.90 -1.76
N GLY A 71 3.89 -1.54 -1.79
CA GLY A 71 2.72 -1.09 -1.06
C GLY A 71 1.47 -1.28 -1.89
N GLY A 72 0.33 -1.37 -1.23
CA GLY A 72 -0.92 -1.70 -1.89
C GLY A 72 -2.13 -1.37 -1.03
N THR A 73 -3.30 -1.49 -1.65
CA THR A 73 -4.60 -1.25 -1.04
C THR A 73 -5.24 -2.54 -0.54
N ALA A 74 -5.10 -3.64 -1.28
CA ALA A 74 -5.78 -4.90 -1.04
C ALA A 74 -4.82 -6.11 -1.06
N TYR A 75 -3.65 -5.98 -0.44
CA TYR A 75 -2.71 -7.09 -0.21
C TYR A 75 -2.68 -7.41 1.30
N SER A 76 -2.97 -8.66 1.68
CA SER A 76 -3.19 -9.06 3.07
C SER A 76 -1.95 -9.62 3.77
N ARG A 77 -0.80 -9.66 3.10
CA ARG A 77 0.45 -10.25 3.62
C ARG A 77 1.51 -9.21 3.91
N PHE A 78 2.54 -9.61 4.64
CA PHE A 78 3.71 -8.77 4.84
C PHE A 78 4.46 -8.50 3.53
N TRP A 79 5.13 -7.34 3.52
CA TRP A 79 6.00 -6.93 2.43
C TRP A 79 7.45 -7.29 2.75
N ASP A 80 8.15 -7.88 1.78
CA ASP A 80 9.58 -8.18 1.89
C ASP A 80 10.43 -6.99 1.44
N TRP A 81 10.56 -6.00 2.32
CA TRP A 81 11.28 -4.76 2.03
C TRP A 81 12.74 -5.00 1.62
N ALA A 82 13.39 -6.02 2.19
CA ALA A 82 14.78 -6.34 1.94
C ALA A 82 14.98 -6.92 0.54
N HIS A 83 14.10 -7.81 0.10
CA HIS A 83 14.16 -8.38 -1.26
C HIS A 83 13.83 -7.35 -2.33
N PHE A 84 12.82 -6.50 -2.11
CA PHE A 84 12.59 -5.38 -3.03
C PHE A 84 13.78 -4.40 -3.08
N ARG A 85 14.46 -4.19 -1.96
CA ARG A 85 15.66 -3.36 -1.91
C ARG A 85 16.81 -3.94 -2.73
N SER A 86 17.08 -5.25 -2.61
CA SER A 86 18.15 -5.88 -3.40
C SER A 86 17.87 -5.80 -4.91
N ILE A 87 16.61 -5.95 -5.32
CA ILE A 87 16.20 -5.79 -6.72
C ILE A 87 16.40 -4.34 -7.19
N ALA A 88 15.91 -3.36 -6.42
CA ALA A 88 16.05 -1.94 -6.76
C ALA A 88 17.52 -1.53 -6.93
N ASP A 89 18.39 -1.93 -5.99
CA ASP A 89 19.83 -1.63 -6.06
C ASP A 89 20.48 -2.28 -7.29
N SER A 90 20.10 -3.51 -7.64
CA SER A 90 20.68 -4.24 -8.77
C SER A 90 20.45 -3.60 -10.14
N VAL A 91 19.42 -2.75 -10.25
CA VAL A 91 19.05 -2.03 -11.49
C VAL A 91 19.20 -0.51 -11.36
N GLY A 92 19.67 -0.01 -10.23
CA GLY A 92 19.86 1.42 -9.96
C GLY A 92 18.54 2.21 -9.78
N ALA A 93 17.46 1.55 -9.37
CA ALA A 93 16.17 2.18 -9.12
C ALA A 93 16.06 2.74 -7.70
N TYR A 94 15.27 3.81 -7.52
CA TYR A 94 14.80 4.17 -6.17
C TYR A 94 13.75 3.16 -5.70
N LEU A 95 13.69 2.97 -4.37
CA LEU A 95 12.69 2.14 -3.71
C LEU A 95 11.80 3.01 -2.84
N MET A 96 10.50 3.04 -3.13
CA MET A 96 9.50 3.75 -2.35
C MET A 96 8.51 2.79 -1.72
N ALA A 97 8.41 2.80 -0.39
CA ALA A 97 7.29 2.17 0.30
C ALA A 97 6.07 3.12 0.33
N ASP A 98 4.89 2.60 0.03
CA ASP A 98 3.61 3.24 0.35
C ASP A 98 2.92 2.43 1.45
N ILE A 99 3.11 2.86 2.70
CA ILE A 99 2.57 2.18 3.88
C ILE A 99 1.20 2.73 4.28
N SER A 100 0.48 3.42 3.39
CA SER A 100 -0.76 4.12 3.71
C SER A 100 -1.77 3.28 4.50
N HIS A 101 -1.94 2.01 4.12
CA HIS A 101 -2.87 1.08 4.76
C HIS A 101 -2.35 0.55 6.11
N VAL A 102 -1.03 0.31 6.23
CA VAL A 102 -0.41 -0.39 7.36
C VAL A 102 0.39 0.52 8.30
N SER A 103 0.37 1.85 8.10
CA SER A 103 1.20 2.79 8.86
C SER A 103 1.00 2.72 10.37
N GLY A 104 -0.24 2.58 10.85
CA GLY A 104 -0.50 2.35 12.28
C GLY A 104 0.03 1.00 12.77
N LEU A 105 -0.02 -0.03 11.93
CA LEU A 105 0.52 -1.35 12.27
C LEU A 105 2.05 -1.34 12.30
N VAL A 106 2.70 -0.57 11.43
CA VAL A 106 4.16 -0.33 11.47
C VAL A 106 4.54 0.37 12.78
N VAL A 107 3.86 1.46 13.14
CA VAL A 107 4.12 2.19 14.39
C VAL A 107 3.86 1.31 15.62
N GLY A 108 2.78 0.52 15.61
CA GLY A 108 2.44 -0.43 16.67
C GLY A 108 3.24 -1.74 16.64
N GLY A 109 4.23 -1.88 15.75
CA GLY A 109 5.11 -3.06 15.67
C GLY A 109 4.41 -4.37 15.26
N GLN A 110 3.27 -4.30 14.57
CA GLN A 110 2.52 -5.45 14.05
C GLN A 110 2.70 -5.66 12.54
N HIS A 111 3.43 -4.77 11.86
CA HIS A 111 3.84 -4.93 10.48
C HIS A 111 5.32 -4.55 10.34
N PRO A 112 6.14 -5.30 9.58
CA PRO A 112 7.55 -4.96 9.38
C PRO A 112 7.73 -3.51 8.90
N SER A 113 8.70 -2.82 9.50
CA SER A 113 9.05 -1.45 9.11
C SER A 113 9.77 -1.43 7.76
N PRO A 114 9.43 -0.52 6.83
CA PRO A 114 10.16 -0.33 5.59
C PRO A 114 11.54 0.35 5.80
N ILE A 115 11.79 0.89 6.99
CA ILE A 115 13.07 1.49 7.39
C ILE A 115 13.91 0.39 8.08
N PRO A 116 15.18 0.16 7.66
CA PRO A 116 16.02 1.06 6.86
C PRO A 116 16.06 0.78 5.35
N HIS A 117 15.29 -0.19 4.84
CA HIS A 117 15.43 -0.68 3.46
C HIS A 117 15.04 0.34 2.39
N CYS A 118 13.90 1.02 2.54
CA CYS A 118 13.35 1.89 1.51
C CYS A 118 13.99 3.28 1.50
N HIS A 119 14.29 3.79 0.30
CA HIS A 119 14.84 5.14 0.11
C HIS A 119 13.81 6.23 0.50
N ILE A 120 12.53 5.97 0.23
CA ILE A 120 11.41 6.87 0.49
C ILE A 120 10.26 6.07 1.11
N VAL A 121 9.58 6.63 2.09
CA VAL A 121 8.36 6.08 2.66
C VAL A 121 7.26 7.13 2.55
N THR A 122 6.17 6.77 1.91
CA THR A 122 4.95 7.58 1.81
C THR A 122 3.83 6.95 2.62
N THR A 123 2.96 7.77 3.18
CA THR A 123 1.77 7.27 3.88
C THR A 123 0.68 8.32 3.94
N THR A 124 -0.57 7.86 3.98
CA THR A 124 -1.68 8.63 4.53
C THR A 124 -1.68 8.64 6.06
N THR A 125 -2.33 9.63 6.67
CA THR A 125 -2.41 9.76 8.14
C THR A 125 -3.72 9.26 8.76
N HIS A 126 -4.73 8.89 7.96
CA HIS A 126 -6.12 8.67 8.42
C HIS A 126 -6.61 7.23 8.44
N LYS A 127 -5.78 6.26 8.02
CA LYS A 127 -6.17 4.84 7.99
C LYS A 127 -5.85 4.20 9.34
N SER A 128 -5.02 3.15 9.35
CA SER A 128 -4.59 2.50 10.59
C SER A 128 -3.87 3.44 11.57
N LEU A 129 -3.28 4.54 11.09
CA LEU A 129 -2.65 5.56 11.93
C LEU A 129 -3.66 6.46 12.70
N ARG A 130 -4.96 6.38 12.37
CA ARG A 130 -6.06 7.04 13.11
C ARG A 130 -5.97 8.57 13.27
N GLY A 131 -5.21 9.24 12.40
CA GLY A 131 -5.12 10.70 12.37
C GLY A 131 -6.07 11.38 11.37
N PRO A 132 -5.90 12.69 11.11
CA PRO A 132 -6.71 13.41 10.15
C PRO A 132 -6.38 13.02 8.71
N ARG A 133 -7.23 13.41 7.74
CA ARG A 133 -6.90 13.28 6.31
C ARG A 133 -5.66 14.11 5.96
N GLY A 134 -4.73 13.49 5.25
CA GLY A 134 -3.43 14.06 4.90
C GLY A 134 -2.43 12.97 4.55
N GLY A 135 -1.21 13.39 4.18
CA GLY A 135 -0.10 12.49 3.90
C GLY A 135 1.23 12.97 4.47
N LEU A 136 2.22 12.08 4.40
CA LEU A 136 3.63 12.27 4.76
C LEU A 136 4.51 11.68 3.65
N VAL A 137 5.68 12.29 3.46
CA VAL A 137 6.79 11.72 2.69
C VAL A 137 8.03 11.76 3.58
N MET A 138 8.63 10.62 3.84
CA MET A 138 9.74 10.43 4.77
C MET A 138 10.93 9.82 4.03
N THR A 139 12.15 10.22 4.42
CA THR A 139 13.40 9.67 3.88
C THR A 139 14.54 9.93 4.86
N ASN A 140 15.51 9.03 4.91
CA ASN A 140 16.76 9.23 5.66
C ASN A 140 17.85 9.93 4.81
N HIS A 141 17.56 10.30 3.56
CA HIS A 141 18.53 10.91 2.64
C HIS A 141 18.26 12.41 2.47
N ALA A 142 19.19 13.25 2.94
CA ALA A 142 19.06 14.71 2.87
C ALA A 142 18.85 15.23 1.43
N GLY A 143 19.57 14.67 0.45
CA GLY A 143 19.41 15.04 -0.96
C GLY A 143 18.02 14.70 -1.53
N LEU A 144 17.41 13.60 -1.08
CA LEU A 144 16.03 13.28 -1.45
C LEU A 144 15.05 14.20 -0.74
N ALA A 145 15.27 14.49 0.54
CA ALA A 145 14.42 15.40 1.32
C ALA A 145 14.33 16.78 0.65
N GLN A 146 15.46 17.34 0.19
CA GLN A 146 15.49 18.62 -0.52
C GLN A 146 14.66 18.57 -1.82
N LYS A 147 14.87 17.56 -2.68
CA LYS A 147 14.11 17.41 -3.93
C LYS A 147 12.62 17.24 -3.68
N ILE A 148 12.25 16.44 -2.68
CA ILE A 148 10.86 16.20 -2.29
C ILE A 148 10.21 17.48 -1.77
N ASN A 149 10.89 18.24 -0.92
CA ASN A 149 10.39 19.51 -0.40
C ASN A 149 10.09 20.48 -1.55
N SER A 150 11.03 20.66 -2.49
CA SER A 150 10.82 21.50 -3.69
C SER A 150 9.67 21.02 -4.57
N ALA A 151 9.49 19.70 -4.71
CA ALA A 151 8.38 19.12 -5.47
C ALA A 151 7.02 19.29 -4.77
N VAL A 152 6.98 19.36 -3.43
CA VAL A 152 5.76 19.70 -2.68
C VAL A 152 5.45 21.18 -2.86
N PHE A 153 6.41 22.06 -2.54
CA PHE A 153 6.32 23.49 -2.69
C PHE A 153 7.67 24.04 -3.20
N PRO A 154 7.69 24.86 -4.26
CA PRO A 154 6.55 25.42 -4.99
C PRO A 154 5.96 24.49 -6.08
N GLY A 155 6.37 23.22 -6.15
CA GLY A 155 6.03 22.34 -7.27
C GLY A 155 4.53 22.03 -7.46
N LEU A 156 3.86 21.46 -6.46
CA LEU A 156 2.48 20.92 -6.59
C LEU A 156 1.46 21.64 -5.73
N GLN A 157 1.88 22.22 -4.61
CA GLN A 157 1.00 22.84 -3.63
C GLN A 157 1.46 24.26 -3.36
N GLY A 158 0.54 25.07 -2.80
CA GLY A 158 0.81 26.40 -2.26
C GLY A 158 0.90 26.38 -0.73
N GLY A 159 0.10 27.22 -0.07
CA GLY A 159 0.10 27.35 1.40
C GLY A 159 -0.31 26.05 2.14
N PRO A 160 0.36 25.71 3.25
CA PRO A 160 0.06 24.51 4.01
C PRO A 160 -1.22 24.64 4.84
N PHE A 161 -1.96 23.53 4.99
CA PHE A 161 -3.10 23.45 5.90
C PHE A 161 -2.65 23.23 7.35
N MET A 162 -2.30 24.33 8.04
CA MET A 162 -1.74 24.28 9.40
C MET A 162 -2.67 23.60 10.42
N HIS A 163 -3.99 23.74 10.28
CA HIS A 163 -4.97 23.03 11.13
C HIS A 163 -4.87 21.50 10.96
N SER A 164 -4.66 21.00 9.74
CA SER A 164 -4.43 19.57 9.48
C SER A 164 -3.07 19.13 10.02
N ILE A 165 -2.03 19.96 9.91
CA ILE A 165 -0.70 19.65 10.49
C ILE A 165 -0.78 19.56 12.02
N ALA A 166 -1.48 20.48 12.68
CA ALA A 166 -1.70 20.41 14.13
C ALA A 166 -2.45 19.14 14.53
N ALA A 167 -3.51 18.76 13.81
CA ALA A 167 -4.24 17.52 14.07
C ALA A 167 -3.39 16.27 13.84
N LYS A 168 -2.45 16.28 12.88
CA LYS A 168 -1.47 15.19 12.71
C LYS A 168 -0.55 15.07 13.92
N ALA A 169 -0.07 16.18 14.47
CA ALA A 169 0.78 16.17 15.66
C ALA A 169 0.07 15.54 16.86
N VAL A 170 -1.23 15.84 17.06
CA VAL A 170 -2.06 15.18 18.08
C VAL A 170 -2.11 13.67 17.85
N ALA A 171 -2.42 13.24 16.62
CA ALA A 171 -2.49 11.81 16.29
C ALA A 171 -1.15 11.08 16.47
N PHE A 172 -0.03 11.74 16.19
CA PHE A 172 1.29 11.16 16.45
C PHE A 172 1.59 11.05 17.94
N GLY A 173 1.16 12.03 18.75
CA GLY A 173 1.23 11.94 20.21
C GLY A 173 0.45 10.73 20.74
N GLU A 174 -0.76 10.49 20.24
CA GLU A 174 -1.53 9.28 20.58
C GLU A 174 -0.81 8.00 20.13
N ALA A 175 -0.24 7.99 18.92
CA ALA A 175 0.43 6.83 18.36
C ALA A 175 1.73 6.45 19.10
N LEU A 176 2.35 7.40 19.81
CA LEU A 176 3.50 7.17 20.69
C LEU A 176 3.11 6.59 22.05
N SER A 177 1.82 6.59 22.42
CA SER A 177 1.37 6.03 23.68
C SER A 177 1.51 4.49 23.68
N PRO A 178 1.83 3.86 24.85
CA PRO A 178 1.90 2.40 24.93
C PRO A 178 0.61 1.69 24.49
N GLY A 179 -0.55 2.26 24.78
CA GLY A 179 -1.85 1.70 24.39
C GLY A 179 -2.08 1.61 22.89
N PHE A 180 -1.35 2.40 22.07
CA PHE A 180 -1.44 2.28 20.62
C PHE A 180 -0.85 0.96 20.10
N LYS A 181 0.20 0.44 20.75
CA LYS A 181 0.79 -0.86 20.43
C LYS A 181 -0.21 -2.00 20.67
N ASP A 182 -0.90 -1.96 21.80
CA ASP A 182 -1.93 -2.95 22.14
C ASP A 182 -3.13 -2.86 21.18
N TYR A 183 -3.54 -1.63 20.82
CA TYR A 183 -4.55 -1.39 19.80
C TYR A 183 -4.16 -2.02 18.46
N ALA A 184 -2.95 -1.76 17.95
CA ALA A 184 -2.47 -2.32 16.70
C ALA A 184 -2.43 -3.87 16.75
N LYS A 185 -1.99 -4.44 17.88
CA LYS A 185 -2.00 -5.90 18.10
C LYS A 185 -3.41 -6.45 18.00
N GLN A 186 -4.39 -5.80 18.63
CA GLN A 186 -5.78 -6.24 18.60
C GLN A 186 -6.39 -6.18 17.20
N ILE A 187 -6.02 -5.18 16.38
CA ILE A 187 -6.45 -5.12 14.96
C ILE A 187 -6.05 -6.39 14.22
N THR A 188 -4.79 -6.81 14.35
CA THR A 188 -4.24 -7.98 13.65
C THR A 188 -4.85 -9.28 14.17
N LEU A 189 -5.07 -9.41 15.48
CA LEU A 189 -5.75 -10.57 16.06
C LEU A 189 -7.20 -10.68 15.56
N ASN A 190 -7.91 -9.55 15.47
CA ASN A 190 -9.29 -9.52 15.01
C ASN A 190 -9.41 -9.89 13.52
N SER A 191 -8.52 -9.37 12.67
CA SER A 191 -8.53 -9.69 11.24
C SER A 191 -8.22 -11.17 10.99
N GLN A 192 -7.25 -11.73 11.71
CA GLN A 192 -6.91 -13.16 11.65
C GLN A 192 -8.08 -14.05 12.11
N ALA A 193 -8.73 -13.68 13.22
CA ALA A 193 -9.89 -14.41 13.72
C ALA A 193 -11.05 -14.42 12.71
N LEU A 194 -11.34 -13.26 12.10
CA LEU A 194 -12.39 -13.15 11.09
C LEU A 194 -12.02 -13.92 9.80
N ALA A 195 -10.79 -13.80 9.29
CA ALA A 195 -10.34 -14.56 8.12
C ALA A 195 -10.46 -16.08 8.33
N LYS A 196 -10.00 -16.56 9.49
CA LYS A 196 -10.11 -17.97 9.87
C LYS A 196 -11.58 -18.41 9.96
N LYS A 197 -12.45 -17.58 10.54
CA LYS A 197 -13.88 -17.91 10.64
C LYS A 197 -14.54 -17.97 9.27
N MET A 198 -14.20 -17.06 8.36
CA MET A 198 -14.69 -17.08 6.98
C MET A 198 -14.27 -18.36 6.24
N GLN A 199 -13.02 -18.79 6.40
CA GLN A 199 -12.55 -20.07 5.83
C GLN A 199 -13.32 -21.28 6.38
N VAL A 200 -13.57 -21.32 7.70
CA VAL A 200 -14.40 -22.38 8.31
C VAL A 200 -15.83 -22.39 7.75
N LEU A 201 -16.35 -21.22 7.37
CA LEU A 201 -17.66 -21.10 6.70
C LEU A 201 -17.59 -21.38 5.18
N GLY A 202 -16.43 -21.82 4.69
CA GLY A 202 -16.20 -22.23 3.31
C GLY A 202 -16.03 -21.06 2.34
N PHE A 203 -15.61 -19.88 2.79
CA PHE A 203 -15.19 -18.79 1.90
C PHE A 203 -13.69 -18.86 1.64
N ASP A 204 -13.31 -18.55 0.40
CA ASP A 204 -11.91 -18.46 0.03
C ASP A 204 -11.35 -17.08 0.40
N ILE A 205 -10.15 -17.09 0.98
CA ILE A 205 -9.42 -15.87 1.32
C ILE A 205 -8.20 -15.82 0.41
N VAL A 206 -8.08 -14.76 -0.39
CA VAL A 206 -6.90 -14.55 -1.25
C VAL A 206 -5.64 -14.59 -0.40
N SER A 207 -4.62 -15.29 -0.89
CA SER A 207 -3.38 -15.62 -0.17
C SER A 207 -3.52 -16.54 1.05
N GLY A 208 -4.70 -17.13 1.29
CA GLY A 208 -4.94 -18.09 2.36
C GLY A 208 -5.11 -17.50 3.76
N GLY A 209 -5.18 -16.17 3.91
CA GLY A 209 -5.30 -15.52 5.22
C GLY A 209 -4.86 -14.06 5.23
N THR A 210 -4.47 -13.57 6.41
CA THR A 210 -3.99 -12.20 6.60
C THR A 210 -2.93 -12.10 7.71
N ASP A 211 -1.95 -11.24 7.47
CA ASP A 211 -0.94 -10.80 8.44
C ASP A 211 -1.14 -9.33 8.85
N ASN A 212 -2.19 -8.67 8.34
CA ASN A 212 -2.44 -7.25 8.57
C ASN A 212 -3.93 -6.97 8.88
N HIS A 213 -4.39 -5.74 8.72
CA HIS A 213 -5.72 -5.28 9.14
C HIS A 213 -6.87 -5.65 8.18
N LEU A 214 -6.60 -6.27 7.03
CA LEU A 214 -7.63 -6.59 6.03
C LEU A 214 -7.53 -8.03 5.54
N MET A 215 -8.58 -8.52 4.90
CA MET A 215 -8.57 -9.76 4.10
C MET A 215 -9.37 -9.52 2.82
N LEU A 216 -9.05 -10.26 1.76
CA LEU A 216 -9.77 -10.21 0.51
C LEU A 216 -10.52 -11.55 0.33
N VAL A 217 -11.85 -11.48 0.38
CA VAL A 217 -12.72 -12.65 0.27
C VAL A 217 -13.07 -12.87 -1.19
N ASP A 218 -12.73 -14.05 -1.72
CA ASP A 218 -13.09 -14.45 -3.07
C ASP A 218 -14.48 -15.12 -3.06
N LEU A 219 -15.38 -14.54 -3.85
CA LEU A 219 -16.79 -14.95 -3.92
C LEU A 219 -17.09 -15.82 -5.16
N ARG A 220 -16.08 -16.15 -5.98
CA ARG A 220 -16.26 -16.97 -7.19
C ARG A 220 -16.81 -18.35 -6.87
N THR A 221 -16.33 -19.00 -5.80
CA THR A 221 -16.88 -20.29 -5.33
C THR A 221 -18.30 -20.20 -4.78
N LYS A 222 -18.76 -18.98 -4.45
CA LYS A 222 -20.15 -18.68 -4.08
C LYS A 222 -21.00 -18.20 -5.25
N LYS A 223 -20.45 -18.15 -6.47
CA LYS A 223 -21.13 -17.67 -7.70
C LYS A 223 -21.78 -16.30 -7.49
N MET A 224 -21.11 -15.42 -6.73
CA MET A 224 -21.60 -14.09 -6.38
C MET A 224 -20.56 -13.04 -6.72
N THR A 225 -20.99 -11.90 -7.25
CA THR A 225 -20.10 -10.76 -7.47
C THR A 225 -19.93 -9.94 -6.19
N GLY A 226 -18.78 -9.29 -6.03
CA GLY A 226 -18.56 -8.36 -4.92
C GLY A 226 -19.60 -7.23 -4.87
N LYS A 227 -20.10 -6.78 -6.03
CA LYS A 227 -21.16 -5.77 -6.12
C LYS A 227 -22.48 -6.23 -5.48
N ASN A 228 -22.89 -7.48 -5.74
CA ASN A 228 -24.11 -8.02 -5.17
C ASN A 228 -23.95 -8.25 -3.66
N ALA A 229 -22.82 -8.80 -3.23
CA ALA A 229 -22.52 -9.03 -1.82
C ALA A 229 -22.50 -7.70 -1.02
N GLU A 230 -21.80 -6.69 -1.52
CA GLU A 230 -21.74 -5.34 -0.93
C GLU A 230 -23.14 -4.74 -0.76
N SER A 231 -24.01 -4.87 -1.78
CA SER A 231 -25.38 -4.36 -1.71
C SER A 231 -26.24 -5.09 -0.67
N ILE A 232 -26.12 -6.41 -0.56
CA ILE A 232 -26.86 -7.22 0.43
C ILE A 232 -26.41 -6.87 1.85
N LEU A 233 -25.09 -6.83 2.09
CA LEU A 233 -24.51 -6.47 3.38
C LEU A 233 -24.92 -5.06 3.81
N GLY A 234 -24.96 -4.11 2.87
CA GLY A 234 -25.43 -2.74 3.13
C GLY A 234 -26.88 -2.67 3.63
N ARG A 235 -27.78 -3.56 3.17
CA ARG A 235 -29.19 -3.61 3.63
C ARG A 235 -29.33 -4.03 5.10
N VAL A 236 -28.32 -4.71 5.65
CA VAL A 236 -28.26 -5.13 7.06
C VAL A 236 -27.20 -4.36 7.84
N SER A 237 -26.86 -3.16 7.37
CA SER A 237 -25.92 -2.22 8.04
C SER A 237 -24.50 -2.75 8.22
N ILE A 238 -24.05 -3.66 7.35
CA ILE A 238 -22.64 -4.09 7.28
C ILE A 238 -21.95 -3.35 6.14
N THR A 239 -21.08 -2.39 6.50
CA THR A 239 -20.31 -1.62 5.53
C THR A 239 -19.03 -2.36 5.15
N CYS A 240 -18.91 -2.68 3.87
CA CYS A 240 -17.69 -3.19 3.23
C CYS A 240 -17.55 -2.53 1.85
N ASN A 241 -16.52 -2.91 1.10
CA ASN A 241 -16.37 -2.51 -0.29
C ASN A 241 -16.21 -3.75 -1.18
N LYS A 242 -16.79 -3.70 -2.38
CA LYS A 242 -16.37 -4.61 -3.45
C LYS A 242 -14.93 -4.30 -3.86
N ASN A 243 -14.20 -5.33 -4.25
CA ASN A 243 -12.84 -5.20 -4.78
C ASN A 243 -12.62 -6.26 -5.84
N SER A 244 -11.77 -5.98 -6.82
CA SER A 244 -11.26 -7.02 -7.72
C SER A 244 -10.40 -8.01 -6.93
N VAL A 245 -10.39 -9.25 -7.37
CA VAL A 245 -9.45 -10.29 -6.91
C VAL A 245 -8.40 -10.55 -8.00
N PRO A 246 -7.22 -11.08 -7.67
CA PRO A 246 -6.29 -11.54 -8.70
C PRO A 246 -6.99 -12.54 -9.63
N PHE A 247 -6.77 -12.38 -10.94
CA PHE A 247 -7.34 -13.26 -11.98
C PHE A 247 -8.89 -13.26 -12.03
N ASP A 248 -9.51 -12.12 -11.69
CA ASP A 248 -10.94 -11.87 -11.92
C ASP A 248 -11.23 -11.88 -13.45
N PRO A 249 -12.22 -12.66 -13.94
CA PRO A 249 -12.55 -12.80 -15.36
C PRO A 249 -13.27 -11.61 -16.00
#